data_AF-A0A537DC38-F1
#
_entry.id   AF-A0A537DC38-F1
#
_cell.length_a   1.000
_cell.length_b   1.000
_cell.length_c   1.000
_cell.angle_alpha   90.00
_cell.angle_beta   90.00
_cell.angle_gamma   90.00
#
_symmetry.space_group_name_H-M   'P 1'
#
loop_
_entity.id
_entity.type
_entity.pdbx_description
1 polymer ?
#
loop_
_entity_poly.entity_id
_entity_poly.type
_entity_poly.pdbx_seq_one_letter_code
_entity_poly.pdbx_strand_id
1 'polypeptide(L)' 'MKQTVAPIERVNDFVVKFANVNGSGSASANLLFAKSILRMGIPVAPRNIFPSNIQGLPTWFEVRVNENGWRGRRGGV' A
#
# COMPACT_ATOMS: atom_id res chain seq x y z
N MET A 1 -20.06 35.31 7.25
CA MET A 1 -19.14 34.83 6.19
C MET A 1 -18.96 33.33 6.38
N LYS A 2 -19.30 32.48 5.40
CA LYS A 2 -19.03 31.03 5.48
C LYS A 2 -17.55 30.82 5.13
N GLN A 3 -16.78 30.22 6.04
CA GLN A 3 -15.41 29.78 5.74
C GLN A 3 -15.48 28.75 4.62
N THR A 4 -14.97 29.10 3.45
CA THR A 4 -14.68 28.15 2.37
C THR A 4 -13.41 27.42 2.75
N VAL A 5 -13.55 26.19 3.26
CA VAL A 5 -12.41 25.28 3.44
C VAL A 5 -11.84 24.98 2.05
N ALA A 6 -10.53 25.17 1.88
CA ALA A 6 -9.86 24.82 0.63
C ALA A 6 -10.12 23.33 0.30
N PRO A 7 -10.39 22.98 -0.96
CA PRO A 7 -10.59 21.58 -1.32
C PRO A 7 -9.37 20.75 -0.96
N ILE A 8 -9.59 19.52 -0.45
CA ILE A 8 -8.51 18.60 -0.13
C ILE A 8 -7.71 18.31 -1.40
N GLU A 9 -6.42 18.62 -1.38
CA GLU A 9 -5.49 18.21 -2.41
C GLU A 9 -5.40 16.68 -2.42
N ARG A 10 -5.88 16.06 -3.50
CA ARG A 10 -5.84 14.60 -3.67
C ARG A 10 -4.54 14.25 -4.39
N VAL A 11 -3.69 13.48 -3.72
CA VAL A 11 -2.41 13.04 -4.29
C VAL A 11 -2.36 11.51 -4.25
N ASN A 12 -2.35 10.89 -5.43
CA ASN A 12 -2.07 9.47 -5.58
C ASN A 12 -0.55 9.27 -5.62
N ASP A 13 0.15 9.71 -4.58
CA ASP A 13 1.59 9.55 -4.44
C ASP A 13 1.92 9.22 -2.99
N PHE A 14 1.85 7.93 -2.65
CA PHE A 14 2.17 7.45 -1.31
C PHE A 14 2.66 6.00 -1.31
N VAL A 15 3.14 5.54 -0.16
CA VAL A 15 3.49 4.14 0.12
C VAL A 15 2.69 3.70 1.34
N VAL A 16 1.92 2.63 1.21
CA VAL A 16 1.23 1.99 2.34
C VAL A 16 2.06 0.82 2.83
N LYS A 17 2.20 0.68 4.15
CA LYS A 17 2.92 -0.43 4.77
C LYS A 17 2.03 -1.14 5.77
N PHE A 18 1.96 -2.47 5.66
CA PHE A 18 1.28 -3.34 6.61
C PHE A 18 2.33 -4.17 7.35
N ALA A 19 2.16 -4.30 8.66
CA ALA A 19 2.86 -5.27 9.48
C ALA A 19 1.87 -6.37 9.84
N ASN A 20 2.18 -7.59 9.44
CA ASN A 20 1.24 -8.71 9.41
C ASN A 20 1.84 -9.93 10.12
N VAL A 21 0.98 -10.86 10.53
CA VAL A 21 1.39 -12.18 11.04
C VAL A 21 1.39 -13.19 9.89
N ASN A 22 2.45 -14.01 9.78
CA ASN A 22 2.50 -15.07 8.79
C ASN A 22 1.45 -16.16 9.09
N GLY A 23 0.79 -16.68 8.07
CA GLY A 23 -0.25 -17.70 8.19
C GLY A 23 -1.61 -17.21 8.69
N SER A 24 -1.81 -15.90 8.89
CA SER A 24 -3.10 -15.33 9.33
C SER A 24 -4.09 -15.06 8.18
N GLY A 25 -3.77 -15.47 6.95
CA GLY A 25 -4.47 -15.02 5.73
C GLY A 25 -4.03 -13.63 5.24
N SER A 26 -2.97 -13.07 5.82
CA SER A 26 -2.44 -11.74 5.50
C SER A 26 -2.07 -11.54 4.03
N ALA A 27 -1.49 -12.56 3.37
CA ALA A 27 -1.17 -12.49 1.94
C ALA A 27 -2.41 -12.28 1.05
N SER A 28 -3.53 -12.93 1.39
CA SER A 28 -4.79 -12.79 0.66
C SER A 28 -5.38 -11.38 0.84
N ALA A 29 -5.36 -10.85 2.07
CA ALA A 29 -5.83 -9.49 2.36
C ALA A 29 -4.97 -8.42 1.64
N ASN A 30 -3.64 -8.59 1.68
CA ASN A 30 -2.69 -7.74 0.96
C ASN A 30 -2.97 -7.69 -0.55
N LEU A 31 -3.21 -8.86 -1.16
CA LEU A 31 -3.53 -8.95 -2.58
C LEU A 31 -4.87 -8.28 -2.91
N LEU A 32 -5.89 -8.46 -2.06
CA LEU A 32 -7.19 -7.81 -2.23
C LEU A 32 -7.05 -6.28 -2.21
N PHE A 33 -6.28 -5.75 -1.26
CA PHE A 33 -5.99 -4.32 -1.16
C PHE A 33 -5.31 -3.77 -2.42
N ALA A 34 -4.23 -4.40 -2.89
CA ALA A 34 -3.55 -3.94 -4.09
C ALA A 34 -4.47 -4.02 -5.33
N LYS A 35 -5.29 -5.08 -5.42
CA LYS A 35 -6.23 -5.29 -6.52
C LYS A 35 -7.37 -4.27 -6.50
N SER A 36 -7.84 -3.81 -5.35
CA SER A 36 -8.87 -2.77 -5.28
C SER A 36 -8.34 -1.43 -5.78
N ILE A 37 -7.10 -1.05 -5.43
CA ILE A 37 -6.48 0.17 -5.96
C ILE A 37 -6.28 0.08 -7.48
N LEU A 38 -5.74 -1.05 -7.95
CA LEU A 38 -5.55 -1.27 -9.39
C LEU A 38 -6.88 -1.16 -10.17
N ARG A 39 -7.97 -1.69 -9.61
CA ARG A 39 -9.32 -1.62 -10.21
C ARG A 39 -9.93 -0.22 -10.20
N MET A 40 -9.43 0.70 -9.38
CA MET A 40 -9.77 2.12 -9.47
C MET A 40 -9.00 2.84 -10.58
N GLY A 41 -8.15 2.14 -11.35
CA GLY A 41 -7.38 2.71 -12.45
C GLY A 41 -6.04 3.34 -12.03
N ILE A 42 -5.63 3.16 -10.77
CA ILE A 42 -4.40 3.74 -10.24
C ILE A 42 -3.29 2.66 -10.25
N PRO A 43 -2.13 2.91 -10.90
CA PRO A 43 -1.01 1.97 -10.87
C PRO A 43 -0.50 1.70 -9.45
N VAL A 44 -0.17 0.44 -9.19
CA VAL A 44 0.41 -0.01 -7.92
C VAL A 44 1.62 -0.90 -8.11
N ALA A 45 2.61 -0.78 -7.22
CA ALA A 45 3.71 -1.73 -7.10
C ALA A 45 3.72 -2.35 -5.69
N PRO A 46 3.06 -3.52 -5.52
CA PRO A 46 3.01 -4.25 -4.25
C PRO A 46 4.25 -5.15 -4.06
N ARG A 47 4.71 -5.29 -2.81
CA ARG A 47 5.79 -6.20 -2.40
C ARG A 47 5.46 -6.85 -1.06
N ASN A 48 5.33 -8.16 -1.03
CA ASN A 48 5.34 -8.92 0.22
C ASN A 48 6.78 -9.23 0.63
N ILE A 49 7.05 -9.16 1.93
CA ILE A 49 8.36 -9.34 2.55
C ILE A 49 8.20 -10.34 3.69
N PHE A 50 8.88 -11.47 3.57
CA PHE A 50 8.91 -12.54 4.56
C PHE A 50 10.36 -12.77 4.99
N PRO A 51 10.82 -12.25 6.15
CA PRO A 51 12.16 -12.55 6.64
C PRO A 51 12.35 -14.02 7.02
N SER A 52 11.23 -14.71 7.31
CA SER A 52 11.15 -16.14 7.53
C SER A 52 9.76 -16.63 7.09
N ASN A 53 9.66 -17.90 6.68
CA ASN A 53 8.40 -18.53 6.28
C ASN A 53 7.73 -19.32 7.43
N ILE A 54 8.11 -19.07 8.69
CA ILE A 54 7.49 -19.70 9.86
C ILE A 54 6.16 -19.02 10.18
N GLN A 55 5.11 -19.80 10.40
CA GLN A 55 3.79 -19.31 10.81
C GLN A 55 3.86 -18.57 12.15
N GLY A 56 3.11 -17.48 12.30
CA GLY A 56 3.12 -16.66 13.49
C GLY A 56 4.21 -15.58 13.53
N LEU A 57 5.26 -15.69 12.69
CA LEU A 57 6.30 -14.67 12.64
C LEU A 57 5.87 -13.42 11.84
N PRO A 58 6.50 -12.26 12.07
CA PRO A 58 6.20 -11.03 11.36
C PRO A 58 6.47 -11.12 9.85
N THR A 59 5.62 -10.43 9.09
CA THR A 59 5.70 -10.24 7.65
C THR A 59 5.34 -8.79 7.33
N TRP A 60 5.82 -8.28 6.20
CA TRP A 60 5.50 -6.91 5.78
C TRP A 60 4.95 -6.92 4.38
N PHE A 61 4.10 -5.93 4.11
CA PHE A 61 3.61 -5.65 2.77
C PHE A 61 3.71 -4.18 2.49
N GLU A 62 4.42 -3.82 1.43
CA GLU A 62 4.53 -2.45 0.97
C GLU A 62 3.80 -2.29 -0.36
N VAL A 63 3.00 -1.23 -0.51
CA VAL A 63 2.31 -0.90 -1.75
C VAL A 63 2.62 0.53 -2.12
N ARG A 64 3.36 0.71 -3.21
CA ARG A 64 3.49 2.01 -3.86
C ARG A 64 2.24 2.29 -4.67
N VAL A 65 1.57 3.41 -4.40
CA VAL A 65 0.42 3.90 -5.17
C VAL A 65 0.86 5.17 -5.88
N ASN A 66 0.85 5.15 -7.21
CA ASN A 66 1.34 6.27 -8.01
C ASN A 66 0.69 6.37 -9.39
N GLU A 67 0.09 7.51 -9.72
CA GLU A 67 -0.50 7.77 -11.03
C GLU A 67 0.54 7.79 -12.17
N ASN A 68 1.77 8.21 -11.87
CA ASN A 68 2.89 8.23 -12.84
C ASN A 68 3.57 6.85 -12.99
N GLY A 69 3.04 5.80 -12.36
CA GLY A 69 3.53 4.42 -12.51
C GLY A 69 4.88 4.13 -11.86
N TRP A 70 5.36 4.98 -10.93
CA TRP A 70 6.61 4.69 -10.23
C TRP A 70 6.51 3.42 -9.38
N ARG A 71 7.54 2.57 -9.49
CA ARG A 71 7.55 1.24 -8.85
C ARG A 71 8.36 1.19 -7.55
N GLY A 72 9.26 2.13 -7.35
CA GLY A 72 10.10 2.24 -6.16
C GLY A 72 9.40 2.94 -5.00
N ARG A 73 9.90 2.72 -3.77
CA ARG A 73 9.54 3.54 -2.62
C ARG A 73 9.97 4.99 -2.86
N ARG A 74 9.24 5.96 -2.29
CA ARG A 74 9.75 7.33 -2.20
C ARG A 74 11.04 7.35 -1.38
N GLY A 75 12.05 8.09 -1.84
CA GLY A 75 13.18 8.47 -1.00
C GLY A 75 12.73 9.40 0.13
N GLY A 76 13.39 9.34 1.29
CA GLY A 76 13.09 10.21 2.43
C GLY A 76 12.35 9.56 3.61
N VAL A 77 12.32 8.22 3.68
CA VAL A 77 11.95 7.45 4.88
C VAL A 77 13.10 6.52 5.23
#